data_AF-A0A4S4H5Q0-F1
#
_entry.id   AF-A0A4S4H5Q0-F1
#
_cell.length_a   1.000
_cell.length_b   1.000
_cell.length_c   1.000
_cell.angle_alpha   90.00
_cell.angle_beta   90.00
_cell.angle_gamma   90.00
#
_symmetry.space_group_name_H-M   'P 1'
#
loop_
_entity.id
_entity.type
_entity.pdbx_description
1 polymer ?
#
loop_
_entity_poly.entity_id
_entity_poly.type
_entity_poly.pdbx_seq_one_letter_code
_entity_poly.pdbx_strand_id
1 'polypeptide(L)'
;MTSKELQKMLDTTRRDVGREHGFRQSSYINFKVENGYFFCLYFSLEEARLEVKPMYADDLWWEIWEANENMREPLSLRGKGAYALSGQVLTKIAIFGDRRDFDNIDIRQFYERVFNEANTEIERFLLLNPDADSFVPDESRTYHDPDRLLYLMTLIHSGNNQEVLSIIKEARQNKHRCEFRSGLFEDSYTYIRRWCKRDGFFNNIGRSIHNLMNLIVKTKTFAVMGMGFNISNHNKLYNPHNGRIFEGSILLALITSSLYLFDSYDLAWIILALYIVRVFIILIKRSDKRELRYEAEYMSLPITNKRKFKIISWAIVILLYLYSFCIIFYATKD
;
A
#
# COMPACT_ATOMS: atom_id res chain seq x y z
N MET A 1 -48.43 4.85 16.12
CA MET A 1 -46.96 4.98 16.18
C MET A 1 -46.47 5.62 14.89
N THR A 2 -45.54 6.57 14.93
CA THR A 2 -44.98 7.15 13.71
C THR A 2 -43.94 6.21 13.08
N SER A 3 -43.72 6.34 11.76
CA SER A 3 -42.70 5.55 11.03
C SER A 3 -41.29 5.67 11.64
N LYS A 4 -40.93 6.85 12.17
CA LYS A 4 -39.64 7.09 12.85
C LYS A 4 -39.54 6.36 14.19
N GLU A 5 -40.63 6.31 14.96
CA GLU A 5 -40.68 5.58 16.23
C GLU A 5 -40.58 4.06 16.01
N LEU A 6 -41.21 3.56 14.93
CA LEU A 6 -41.09 2.16 14.50
C LEU A 6 -39.66 1.78 14.16
N GLN A 7 -38.99 2.59 13.34
CA GLN A 7 -37.61 2.32 12.98
C GLN A 7 -36.71 2.33 14.22
N LYS A 8 -36.90 3.29 15.14
CA LYS A 8 -36.11 3.38 16.37
C LYS A 8 -36.33 2.17 17.28
N MET A 9 -37.57 1.69 17.40
CA MET A 9 -37.89 0.48 18.18
C MET A 9 -37.21 -0.74 17.57
N LEU A 10 -37.37 -0.99 16.27
CA LEU A 10 -36.72 -2.09 15.55
C LEU A 10 -35.19 -2.06 15.73
N ASP A 11 -34.57 -0.90 15.55
CA ASP A 11 -33.13 -0.74 15.68
C ASP A 11 -32.62 -0.90 17.12
N THR A 12 -33.44 -0.62 18.12
CA THR A 12 -33.10 -0.81 19.54
C THR A 12 -33.23 -2.30 19.90
N THR A 13 -34.35 -2.93 19.57
CA THR A 13 -34.57 -4.36 19.83
C THR A 13 -33.52 -5.22 19.13
N ARG A 14 -33.22 -4.94 17.84
CA ARG A 14 -32.15 -5.63 17.10
C ARG A 14 -30.79 -5.51 17.79
N ARG A 15 -30.50 -4.36 18.38
CA ARG A 15 -29.23 -4.09 19.06
C ARG A 15 -29.13 -4.87 20.36
N ASP A 16 -30.20 -4.86 21.15
CA ASP A 16 -30.23 -5.48 22.46
C ASP A 16 -30.15 -7.01 22.32
N VAL A 17 -31.01 -7.60 21.49
CA VAL A 17 -30.95 -9.03 21.19
C VAL A 17 -29.64 -9.42 20.51
N GLY A 18 -29.18 -8.64 19.53
CA GLY A 18 -27.90 -8.91 18.86
C GLY A 18 -26.72 -8.96 19.83
N ARG A 19 -26.69 -8.10 20.86
CA ARG A 19 -25.66 -8.12 21.90
C ARG A 19 -25.70 -9.36 22.77
N GLU A 20 -26.90 -9.85 23.12
CA GLU A 20 -27.07 -11.12 23.85
C GLU A 20 -26.43 -12.30 23.08
N HIS A 21 -26.43 -12.22 21.75
CA HIS A 21 -25.81 -13.20 20.85
C HIS A 21 -24.37 -12.86 20.41
N GLY A 22 -23.74 -11.84 21.01
CA GLY A 22 -22.35 -11.46 20.73
C GLY A 22 -22.13 -10.59 19.48
N PHE A 23 -23.19 -10.15 18.81
CA PHE A 23 -23.10 -9.25 17.66
C PHE A 23 -23.01 -7.77 18.07
N ARG A 24 -22.27 -7.00 17.28
CA ARG A 24 -22.23 -5.54 17.33
C ARG A 24 -23.05 -4.97 16.17
N GLN A 25 -23.83 -3.94 16.43
CA GLN A 25 -24.65 -3.28 15.40
C GLN A 25 -23.96 -2.04 14.84
N SER A 26 -24.07 -1.84 13.53
CA SER A 26 -23.76 -0.56 12.87
C SER A 26 -24.68 -0.34 11.69
N SER A 27 -25.51 0.73 11.72
CA SER A 27 -26.50 0.98 10.65
C SER A 27 -27.32 -0.28 10.35
N TYR A 28 -27.46 -0.68 9.09
CA TYR A 28 -28.20 -1.85 8.62
C TYR A 28 -27.49 -3.21 8.82
N ILE A 29 -26.31 -3.25 9.45
CA ILE A 29 -25.56 -4.50 9.68
C ILE A 29 -25.43 -4.85 11.17
N ASN A 30 -25.33 -6.16 11.44
CA ASN A 30 -24.85 -6.71 12.70
C ASN A 30 -23.65 -7.62 12.39
N PHE A 31 -22.56 -7.49 13.13
CA PHE A 31 -21.33 -8.23 12.83
C PHE A 31 -20.67 -8.76 14.10
N LYS A 32 -19.90 -9.84 13.96
CA LYS A 32 -19.00 -10.35 15.00
C LYS A 32 -17.74 -10.93 14.37
N VAL A 33 -16.70 -11.09 15.18
CA VAL A 33 -15.43 -11.70 14.77
C VAL A 33 -15.22 -12.93 15.62
N GLU A 34 -14.96 -14.07 14.98
CA GLU A 34 -14.78 -15.36 15.65
C GLU A 34 -13.81 -16.22 14.84
N ASN A 35 -12.81 -16.82 15.50
CA ASN A 35 -11.75 -17.63 14.88
C ASN A 35 -11.08 -17.02 13.64
N GLY A 36 -10.81 -15.70 13.66
CA GLY A 36 -10.17 -15.01 12.54
C GLY A 36 -11.10 -14.69 11.36
N TYR A 37 -12.38 -15.04 11.44
CA TYR A 37 -13.39 -14.67 10.46
C TYR A 37 -14.21 -13.46 10.91
N PHE A 38 -14.60 -12.65 9.93
CA PHE A 38 -15.60 -11.60 10.07
C PHE A 38 -16.95 -12.13 9.57
N PHE A 39 -17.91 -12.24 10.47
CA PHE A 39 -19.29 -12.61 10.15
C PHE A 39 -20.17 -11.36 10.15
N CYS A 40 -20.97 -11.19 9.10
CA CYS A 40 -21.81 -10.02 8.92
C CYS A 40 -23.22 -10.40 8.48
N LEU A 41 -24.22 -9.96 9.25
CA LEU A 41 -25.63 -10.02 8.91
C LEU A 41 -26.05 -8.69 8.27
N TYR A 42 -26.47 -8.77 7.01
CA TYR A 42 -27.05 -7.67 6.26
C TYR A 42 -28.57 -7.75 6.33
N PHE A 43 -29.20 -6.75 6.95
CA PHE A 43 -30.66 -6.66 7.01
C PHE A 43 -31.18 -5.87 5.80
N SER A 44 -32.01 -6.52 4.99
CA SER A 44 -32.80 -5.90 3.93
C SER A 44 -34.29 -5.89 4.33
N LEU A 45 -35.17 -5.48 3.41
CA LEU A 45 -36.62 -5.52 3.67
C LEU A 45 -37.18 -6.95 3.68
N GLU A 46 -36.56 -7.87 2.94
CA GLU A 46 -37.10 -9.22 2.68
C GLU A 46 -36.27 -10.32 3.35
N GLU A 47 -34.98 -10.10 3.55
CA GLU A 47 -34.06 -11.12 4.09
C GLU A 47 -32.95 -10.53 4.96
N ALA A 48 -32.49 -11.34 5.92
CA ALA A 48 -31.24 -11.17 6.65
C ALA A 48 -30.22 -12.12 6.03
N ARG A 49 -29.21 -11.57 5.37
CA ARG A 49 -28.17 -12.35 4.70
C ARG A 49 -26.93 -12.44 5.58
N LEU A 50 -26.51 -13.66 5.92
CA LEU A 50 -25.28 -13.91 6.66
C LEU A 50 -24.13 -14.14 5.68
N GLU A 51 -23.10 -13.32 5.79
CA GLU A 51 -21.86 -13.43 5.01
C GLU A 51 -20.66 -13.67 5.93
N VAL A 52 -19.64 -14.36 5.39
CA VAL A 52 -18.37 -14.61 6.06
C VAL A 52 -17.18 -14.29 5.15
N LYS A 53 -16.12 -13.77 5.74
CA LYS A 53 -14.81 -13.66 5.11
C LYS A 53 -13.70 -13.68 6.16
N PRO A 54 -12.48 -14.16 5.85
CA PRO A 54 -11.34 -14.03 6.75
C PRO A 54 -11.00 -12.57 7.00
N MET A 55 -10.55 -12.26 8.22
CA MET A 55 -10.13 -10.90 8.58
C MET A 55 -8.96 -10.41 7.72
N TYR A 56 -8.01 -11.28 7.36
CA TYR A 56 -6.88 -10.87 6.53
C TYR A 56 -7.31 -10.39 5.13
N ALA A 57 -8.49 -10.80 4.63
CA ALA A 57 -8.87 -10.54 3.24
C ALA A 57 -9.06 -9.04 2.96
N ASP A 58 -9.77 -8.31 3.83
CA ASP A 58 -9.87 -6.85 3.68
C ASP A 58 -8.54 -6.16 3.95
N ASP A 59 -7.74 -6.63 4.91
CA ASP A 59 -6.44 -6.02 5.23
C ASP A 59 -5.51 -6.11 4.01
N LEU A 60 -5.40 -7.31 3.43
CA LEU A 60 -4.64 -7.55 2.22
C LEU A 60 -5.16 -6.72 1.05
N TRP A 61 -6.48 -6.66 0.88
CA TRP A 61 -7.09 -5.86 -0.18
C TRP A 61 -6.81 -4.37 -0.02
N TRP A 62 -6.94 -3.81 1.18
CA TRP A 62 -6.62 -2.42 1.45
C TRP A 62 -5.14 -2.12 1.27
N GLU A 63 -4.24 -3.06 1.57
CA GLU A 63 -2.82 -2.90 1.27
C GLU A 63 -2.55 -2.90 -0.24
N ILE A 64 -3.17 -3.82 -0.99
CA ILE A 64 -3.08 -3.90 -2.45
C ILE A 64 -3.64 -2.64 -3.10
N TRP A 65 -4.76 -2.12 -2.58
CA TRP A 65 -5.47 -0.94 -3.08
C TRP A 65 -4.87 0.38 -2.59
N GLU A 66 -3.78 0.33 -1.80
CA GLU A 66 -3.10 1.49 -1.22
C GLU A 66 -4.00 2.35 -0.30
N ALA A 67 -4.98 1.74 0.35
CA ALA A 67 -5.95 2.38 1.26
C ALA A 67 -5.76 1.93 2.73
N ASN A 68 -4.51 1.91 3.19
CA ASN A 68 -4.10 1.39 4.50
C ASN A 68 -4.76 2.11 5.69
N GLU A 69 -5.25 3.34 5.50
CA GLU A 69 -6.01 4.08 6.50
C GLU A 69 -7.25 3.31 6.98
N ASN A 70 -7.87 2.51 6.11
CA ASN A 70 -9.06 1.73 6.43
C ASN A 70 -8.80 0.67 7.52
N MET A 71 -7.55 0.21 7.68
CA MET A 71 -7.18 -0.74 8.74
C MET A 71 -7.36 -0.14 10.15
N ARG A 72 -7.35 1.20 10.27
CA ARG A 72 -7.52 1.90 11.55
C ARG A 72 -8.97 2.28 11.83
N GLU A 73 -9.85 2.10 10.87
CA GLU A 73 -11.26 2.43 10.98
C GLU A 73 -12.03 1.38 11.81
N PRO A 74 -13.23 1.71 12.32
CA PRO A 74 -14.03 0.75 13.09
C PRO A 74 -14.31 -0.52 12.30
N LEU A 75 -14.26 -1.69 12.95
CA LEU A 75 -14.48 -3.01 12.33
C LEU A 75 -15.72 -3.10 11.44
N SER A 76 -16.78 -2.34 11.75
CA SER A 76 -17.97 -2.26 10.90
C SER A 76 -17.68 -1.84 9.45
N LEU A 77 -16.58 -1.14 9.19
CA LEU A 77 -16.17 -0.74 7.84
C LEU A 77 -15.95 -1.95 6.94
N ARG A 78 -15.52 -3.09 7.50
CA ARG A 78 -15.39 -4.36 6.76
C ARG A 78 -16.74 -4.89 6.25
N GLY A 79 -17.86 -4.47 6.84
CA GLY A 79 -19.19 -4.85 6.36
C GLY A 79 -19.83 -3.80 5.44
N LYS A 80 -19.66 -2.51 5.75
CA LYS A 80 -20.41 -1.42 5.10
C LYS A 80 -19.55 -0.46 4.26
N GLY A 81 -18.24 -0.63 4.27
CA GLY A 81 -17.30 0.26 3.60
C GLY A 81 -17.39 0.13 2.10
N ALA A 82 -17.23 1.24 1.38
CA ALA A 82 -17.27 1.25 -0.08
C ALA A 82 -16.15 0.39 -0.71
N TYR A 83 -15.05 0.16 0.00
CA TYR A 83 -13.91 -0.66 -0.46
C TYR A 83 -13.77 -1.96 0.35
N ALA A 84 -14.80 -2.37 1.07
CA ALA A 84 -14.80 -3.66 1.76
C ALA A 84 -15.16 -4.78 0.78
N LEU A 85 -14.54 -5.95 0.93
CA LEU A 85 -14.85 -7.10 0.09
C LEU A 85 -16.22 -7.69 0.44
N SER A 86 -16.96 -8.20 -0.54
CA SER A 86 -18.12 -9.04 -0.25
C SER A 86 -17.69 -10.36 0.42
N GLY A 87 -18.50 -10.90 1.31
CA GLY A 87 -18.26 -12.20 1.92
C GLY A 87 -18.94 -13.34 1.14
N GLN A 88 -18.56 -14.57 1.47
CA GLN A 88 -19.32 -15.75 1.06
C GLN A 88 -20.63 -15.80 1.85
N VAL A 89 -21.76 -15.95 1.16
CA VAL A 89 -23.07 -16.11 1.79
C VAL A 89 -23.16 -17.51 2.40
N LEU A 90 -23.44 -17.56 3.69
CA LEU A 90 -23.69 -18.79 4.43
C LEU A 90 -25.17 -19.17 4.38
N THR A 91 -26.05 -18.19 4.64
CA THR A 91 -27.49 -18.39 4.63
C THR A 91 -28.23 -17.08 4.41
N LYS A 92 -29.50 -17.21 4.02
CA LYS A 92 -30.48 -16.12 3.88
C LYS A 92 -31.68 -16.48 4.74
N ILE A 93 -31.93 -15.67 5.76
CA ILE A 93 -33.02 -15.87 6.70
C ILE A 93 -34.15 -14.91 6.29
N ALA A 94 -35.33 -15.44 5.98
CA ALA A 94 -36.46 -14.61 5.59
C ALA A 94 -36.85 -13.64 6.73
N ILE A 95 -36.91 -12.36 6.39
CA ILE A 95 -37.51 -11.31 7.21
C ILE A 95 -38.97 -11.19 6.76
N PHE A 96 -39.84 -10.71 7.64
CA PHE A 96 -41.28 -10.57 7.41
C PHE A 96 -41.69 -10.18 5.99
N GLY A 97 -42.83 -10.74 5.57
CA GLY A 97 -43.59 -10.19 4.44
C GLY A 97 -44.04 -8.75 4.71
N ASP A 98 -44.73 -8.18 3.72
CA ASP A 98 -45.17 -6.78 3.62
C ASP A 98 -45.40 -6.06 4.98
N ARG A 99 -45.05 -4.77 5.06
CA ARG A 99 -44.95 -3.93 6.29
C ARG A 99 -46.19 -3.92 7.21
N ARG A 100 -47.28 -4.56 6.80
CA ARG A 100 -48.57 -4.68 7.49
C ARG A 100 -48.62 -5.80 8.53
N ASP A 101 -47.67 -6.74 8.54
CA ASP A 101 -47.69 -7.88 9.48
C ASP A 101 -47.15 -7.53 10.87
N PHE A 102 -46.45 -6.41 11.04
CA PHE A 102 -45.79 -6.01 12.30
C PHE A 102 -46.74 -5.81 13.49
N ASP A 103 -48.04 -5.62 13.25
CA ASP A 103 -49.03 -5.40 14.31
C ASP A 103 -49.26 -6.66 15.19
N ASN A 104 -48.91 -7.86 14.70
CA ASN A 104 -49.11 -9.13 15.41
C ASN A 104 -47.82 -9.89 15.75
N ILE A 105 -46.65 -9.28 15.52
CA ILE A 105 -45.35 -9.93 15.66
C ILE A 105 -44.63 -9.45 16.91
N ASP A 106 -44.16 -10.39 17.73
CA ASP A 106 -43.16 -10.10 18.75
C ASP A 106 -41.79 -9.86 18.09
N ILE A 107 -41.43 -8.58 17.96
CA ILE A 107 -40.18 -8.12 17.34
C ILE A 107 -38.96 -8.69 18.06
N ARG A 108 -39.03 -8.92 19.37
CA ARG A 108 -37.91 -9.49 20.12
C ARG A 108 -37.70 -10.95 19.75
N GLN A 109 -38.77 -11.77 19.81
CA GLN A 109 -38.72 -13.18 19.41
C GLN A 109 -38.24 -13.35 17.97
N PHE A 110 -38.62 -12.43 17.08
CA PHE A 110 -38.11 -12.41 15.71
C PHE A 110 -36.59 -12.28 15.63
N TYR A 111 -36.03 -11.26 16.28
CA TYR A 111 -34.58 -11.06 16.26
C TYR A 111 -33.88 -12.21 16.98
N GLU A 112 -34.45 -12.77 18.05
CA GLU A 112 -33.91 -13.96 18.73
C GLU A 112 -33.80 -15.13 17.76
N ARG A 113 -34.86 -15.40 16.97
CA ARG A 113 -34.83 -16.43 15.93
C ARG A 113 -33.71 -16.18 14.91
N VAL A 114 -33.64 -14.96 14.36
CA VAL A 114 -32.64 -14.61 13.33
C VAL A 114 -31.21 -14.79 13.86
N PHE A 115 -30.92 -14.30 15.07
CA PHE A 115 -29.57 -14.42 15.65
C PHE A 115 -29.23 -15.85 16.08
N ASN A 116 -30.21 -16.64 16.55
CA ASN A 116 -30.02 -18.07 16.85
C ASN A 116 -29.71 -18.89 15.59
N GLU A 117 -30.48 -18.69 14.52
CA GLU A 117 -30.23 -19.35 13.24
C GLU A 117 -28.86 -18.95 12.68
N ALA A 118 -28.51 -17.66 12.76
CA ALA A 118 -27.19 -17.19 12.34
C ALA A 118 -26.05 -17.83 13.15
N ASN A 119 -26.16 -17.89 14.49
CA ASN A 119 -25.15 -18.54 15.31
C ASN A 119 -25.00 -20.03 15.01
N THR A 120 -26.12 -20.73 14.79
CA THR A 120 -26.09 -22.15 14.41
C THR A 120 -25.30 -22.36 13.11
N GLU A 121 -25.50 -21.50 12.10
CA GLU A 121 -24.73 -21.59 10.86
C GLU A 121 -23.27 -21.17 11.01
N ILE A 122 -22.96 -20.20 11.88
CA ILE A 122 -21.59 -19.82 12.19
C ILE A 122 -20.85 -20.99 12.85
N GLU A 123 -21.45 -21.65 13.84
CA GLU A 123 -20.88 -22.82 14.50
C GLU A 123 -20.64 -23.96 13.50
N ARG A 124 -21.61 -24.26 12.64
CA ARG A 124 -21.45 -25.28 11.59
C ARG A 124 -20.33 -24.90 10.63
N PHE A 125 -20.25 -23.64 10.20
CA PHE A 125 -19.20 -23.16 9.31
C PHE A 125 -17.81 -23.31 9.94
N LEU A 126 -17.65 -22.93 11.21
CA LEU A 126 -16.39 -23.00 11.95
C LEU A 126 -15.94 -24.45 12.21
N LEU A 127 -16.87 -25.40 12.36
CA LEU A 127 -16.53 -26.82 12.44
C LEU A 127 -15.92 -27.36 11.14
N LEU A 128 -16.41 -26.88 10.00
CA LEU A 128 -15.91 -27.27 8.68
C LEU A 128 -14.66 -26.48 8.25
N ASN A 129 -14.52 -25.25 8.74
CA ASN A 129 -13.45 -24.31 8.40
C ASN A 129 -12.86 -23.73 9.71
N PRO A 130 -12.10 -24.52 10.47
CA PRO A 130 -11.57 -24.07 11.76
C PRO A 130 -10.43 -23.06 11.63
N ASP A 131 -9.72 -23.06 10.49
CA ASP A 131 -8.57 -22.20 10.22
C ASP A 131 -8.87 -21.20 9.09
N ALA A 132 -8.94 -19.93 9.47
CA ALA A 132 -9.17 -18.81 8.55
C ALA A 132 -8.11 -18.72 7.45
N ASP A 133 -6.83 -19.01 7.75
CA ASP A 133 -5.74 -18.87 6.78
C ASP A 133 -5.80 -19.90 5.64
N SER A 134 -6.48 -21.02 5.88
CA SER A 134 -6.70 -22.09 4.90
C SER A 134 -8.00 -21.96 4.11
N PHE A 135 -8.85 -20.98 4.45
CA PHE A 135 -10.17 -20.82 3.87
C PHE A 135 -10.11 -20.47 2.38
N VAL A 136 -10.92 -21.17 1.59
CA VAL A 136 -11.15 -20.86 0.18
C VAL A 136 -12.66 -20.67 -0.04
N PRO A 137 -13.10 -19.50 -0.55
CA PRO A 137 -14.52 -19.23 -0.73
C PRO A 137 -15.10 -20.01 -1.91
N ASP A 138 -16.34 -20.47 -1.75
CA ASP A 138 -17.19 -20.95 -2.83
C ASP A 138 -17.71 -19.74 -3.62
N GLU A 139 -17.15 -19.53 -4.82
CA GLU A 139 -17.45 -18.39 -5.68
C GLU A 139 -18.92 -18.33 -6.12
N SER A 140 -19.61 -19.48 -6.14
CA SER A 140 -21.04 -19.54 -6.46
C SER A 140 -21.93 -18.94 -5.35
N ARG A 141 -21.37 -18.78 -4.15
CA ARG A 141 -22.06 -18.28 -2.96
C ARG A 141 -21.66 -16.86 -2.59
N THR A 142 -20.86 -16.17 -3.38
CA THR A 142 -20.51 -14.77 -3.10
C THR A 142 -21.60 -13.83 -3.62
N TYR A 143 -22.11 -12.94 -2.77
CA TYR A 143 -23.12 -11.97 -3.18
C TYR A 143 -22.48 -10.86 -4.04
N HIS A 144 -22.80 -10.85 -5.33
CA HIS A 144 -22.39 -9.82 -6.29
C HIS A 144 -20.88 -9.48 -6.18
N ASP A 145 -20.02 -10.42 -6.56
CA ASP A 145 -18.57 -10.22 -6.68
C ASP A 145 -18.12 -10.52 -8.12
N PRO A 146 -18.40 -9.61 -9.07
CA PRO A 146 -18.03 -9.81 -10.48
C PRO A 146 -16.51 -9.87 -10.68
N ASP A 147 -15.74 -9.33 -9.74
CA ASP A 147 -14.28 -9.26 -9.77
C ASP A 147 -13.61 -10.43 -9.03
N ARG A 148 -14.40 -11.32 -8.40
CA ARG A 148 -13.92 -12.49 -7.66
C ARG A 148 -12.89 -12.11 -6.57
N LEU A 149 -13.01 -10.92 -5.99
CA LEU A 149 -11.95 -10.33 -5.17
C LEU A 149 -11.66 -11.14 -3.91
N LEU A 150 -12.69 -11.67 -3.25
CA LEU A 150 -12.47 -12.51 -2.07
C LEU A 150 -11.64 -13.74 -2.42
N TYR A 151 -11.99 -14.42 -3.51
CA TYR A 151 -11.26 -15.58 -4.01
C TYR A 151 -9.82 -15.21 -4.38
N LEU A 152 -9.61 -14.11 -5.12
CA LEU A 152 -8.28 -13.64 -5.47
C LEU A 152 -7.44 -13.32 -4.22
N MET A 153 -8.02 -12.74 -3.16
CA MET A 153 -7.29 -12.49 -1.91
C MET A 153 -6.84 -13.79 -1.24
N THR A 154 -7.67 -14.84 -1.25
CA THR A 154 -7.28 -16.15 -0.70
C THR A 154 -6.13 -16.80 -1.47
N LEU A 155 -6.10 -16.65 -2.81
CA LEU A 155 -4.99 -17.12 -3.63
C LEU A 155 -3.70 -16.32 -3.37
N ILE A 156 -3.79 -15.01 -3.19
CA ILE A 156 -2.62 -14.17 -2.88
C ILE A 156 -2.07 -14.52 -1.48
N HIS A 157 -2.95 -14.70 -0.49
CA HIS A 157 -2.57 -15.08 0.88
C HIS A 157 -1.85 -16.42 0.93
N SER A 158 -2.33 -17.41 0.15
CA SER A 158 -1.69 -18.72 0.01
C SER A 158 -0.43 -18.72 -0.87
N GLY A 159 -0.05 -17.58 -1.46
CA GLY A 159 1.16 -17.43 -2.28
C GLY A 159 0.99 -17.81 -3.76
N ASN A 160 -0.22 -18.10 -4.22
CA ASN A 160 -0.55 -18.53 -5.59
C ASN A 160 -0.65 -17.37 -6.58
N ASN A 161 0.35 -16.49 -6.57
CA ASN A 161 0.38 -15.27 -7.41
C ASN A 161 0.30 -15.54 -8.92
N GLN A 162 0.83 -16.68 -9.41
CA GLN A 162 0.77 -17.01 -10.84
C GLN A 162 -0.64 -17.36 -11.30
N GLU A 163 -1.41 -18.06 -10.46
CA GLU A 163 -2.80 -18.41 -10.75
C GLU A 163 -3.68 -17.15 -10.80
N VAL A 164 -3.47 -16.23 -9.86
CA VAL A 164 -4.12 -14.91 -9.85
C VAL A 164 -3.84 -14.16 -11.15
N LEU A 165 -2.59 -14.16 -11.62
CA LEU A 165 -2.22 -13.53 -12.87
C LEU A 165 -2.88 -14.19 -14.10
N SER A 166 -3.07 -15.52 -14.10
CA SER A 166 -3.79 -16.21 -15.18
C SER A 166 -5.28 -15.91 -15.17
N ILE A 167 -5.94 -15.91 -14.00
CA ILE A 167 -7.36 -15.58 -13.85
C ILE A 167 -7.62 -14.16 -14.38
N ILE A 168 -6.79 -13.21 -13.96
CA ILE A 168 -6.91 -11.83 -14.43
C ILE A 168 -6.68 -11.74 -15.94
N LYS A 169 -5.70 -12.47 -16.48
CA LYS A 169 -5.43 -12.48 -17.92
C LYS A 169 -6.64 -12.97 -18.72
N GLU A 170 -7.25 -14.08 -18.29
CA GLU A 170 -8.46 -14.64 -18.89
C GLU A 170 -9.63 -13.67 -18.81
N ALA A 171 -9.89 -13.09 -17.63
CA ALA A 171 -10.96 -12.11 -17.45
C ALA A 171 -10.79 -10.90 -18.38
N ARG A 172 -9.56 -10.43 -18.59
CA ARG A 172 -9.27 -9.35 -19.56
C ARG A 172 -9.50 -9.76 -21.00
N GLN A 173 -9.15 -10.99 -21.38
CA GLN A 173 -9.45 -11.51 -22.71
C GLN A 173 -10.97 -11.55 -22.97
N ASN A 174 -11.74 -11.85 -21.93
CA ASN A 174 -13.20 -11.83 -21.94
C ASN A 174 -13.80 -10.41 -21.78
N LYS A 175 -12.98 -9.35 -21.90
CA LYS A 175 -13.36 -7.94 -21.80
C LYS A 175 -14.03 -7.56 -20.47
N HIS A 176 -13.75 -8.30 -19.40
CA HIS A 176 -14.20 -7.98 -18.06
C HIS A 176 -13.72 -6.59 -17.63
N ARG A 177 -14.62 -5.82 -17.02
CA ARG A 177 -14.31 -4.51 -16.45
C ARG A 177 -14.60 -4.55 -14.97
N CYS A 178 -13.59 -4.23 -14.18
CA CYS A 178 -13.74 -4.25 -12.74
C CYS A 178 -14.71 -3.18 -12.23
N GLU A 179 -15.32 -3.50 -11.09
CA GLU A 179 -16.25 -2.63 -10.38
C GLU A 179 -15.49 -1.48 -9.72
N PHE A 180 -14.42 -1.78 -8.97
CA PHE A 180 -13.57 -0.75 -8.41
C PHE A 180 -12.60 -0.21 -9.44
N ARG A 181 -12.64 1.11 -9.64
CA ARG A 181 -11.77 1.85 -10.54
C ARG A 181 -11.13 3.03 -9.83
N SER A 182 -9.87 3.28 -10.16
CA SER A 182 -9.11 4.44 -9.74
C SER A 182 -8.70 5.23 -10.99
N GLY A 183 -9.23 6.45 -11.12
CA GLY A 183 -8.99 7.29 -12.29
C GLY A 183 -9.52 6.69 -13.61
N LEU A 184 -8.85 7.02 -14.71
CA LEU A 184 -9.29 6.66 -16.07
C LEU A 184 -8.79 5.29 -16.55
N PHE A 185 -7.73 4.75 -15.94
CA PHE A 185 -6.99 3.60 -16.48
C PHE A 185 -6.67 2.51 -15.47
N GLU A 186 -7.00 2.69 -14.19
CA GLU A 186 -6.66 1.73 -13.15
C GLU A 186 -7.93 1.17 -12.50
N ASP A 187 -7.84 -0.09 -12.08
CA ASP A 187 -8.94 -0.84 -11.51
C ASP A 187 -8.43 -2.00 -10.65
N SER A 188 -9.32 -2.77 -10.02
CA SER A 188 -8.98 -3.85 -9.08
C SER A 188 -7.85 -4.74 -9.59
N TYR A 189 -8.00 -5.25 -10.81
CA TYR A 189 -7.02 -6.13 -11.44
C TYR A 189 -5.69 -5.45 -11.73
N THR A 190 -5.66 -4.14 -11.96
CA THR A 190 -4.41 -3.40 -12.16
C THR A 190 -3.57 -3.40 -10.90
N TYR A 191 -4.17 -3.12 -9.74
CA TYR A 191 -3.49 -3.14 -8.44
C TYR A 191 -3.06 -4.57 -8.06
N ILE A 192 -3.95 -5.55 -8.22
CA ILE A 192 -3.64 -6.96 -7.93
C ILE A 192 -2.48 -7.46 -8.80
N ARG A 193 -2.45 -7.13 -10.09
CA ARG A 193 -1.32 -7.51 -10.97
C ARG A 193 -0.01 -6.88 -10.54
N ARG A 194 -0.01 -5.61 -10.10
CA ARG A 194 1.19 -4.94 -9.58
C ARG A 194 1.70 -5.66 -8.34
N TRP A 195 0.79 -6.01 -7.43
CA TRP A 195 1.09 -6.76 -6.22
C TRP A 195 1.69 -8.13 -6.52
N CYS A 196 1.03 -8.95 -7.34
CA CYS A 196 1.52 -10.30 -7.68
C CYS A 196 2.87 -10.28 -8.41
N LYS A 197 3.20 -9.18 -9.10
CA LYS A 197 4.48 -8.99 -9.80
C LYS A 197 5.53 -8.26 -8.96
N ARG A 198 5.21 -7.85 -7.73
CA ARG A 198 6.09 -7.00 -6.90
C ARG A 198 7.43 -7.67 -6.60
N ASP A 199 7.42 -9.00 -6.50
CA ASP A 199 8.59 -9.84 -6.20
C ASP A 199 9.23 -10.40 -7.48
N GLY A 200 8.76 -9.98 -8.65
CA GLY A 200 9.38 -10.30 -9.92
C GLY A 200 10.78 -9.69 -10.01
N PHE A 201 11.75 -10.46 -10.50
CA PHE A 201 13.16 -10.09 -10.64
C PHE A 201 13.37 -8.66 -11.17
N PHE A 202 12.69 -8.28 -12.26
CA PHE A 202 12.79 -6.95 -12.86
C PHE A 202 12.22 -5.82 -12.00
N ASN A 203 11.15 -6.07 -11.24
CA ASN A 203 10.55 -5.08 -10.35
C ASN A 203 11.39 -4.90 -9.06
N ASN A 204 12.00 -5.99 -8.57
CA ASN A 204 12.96 -5.92 -7.48
C ASN A 204 14.23 -5.15 -7.87
N ILE A 205 14.72 -5.32 -9.10
CA ILE A 205 15.78 -4.49 -9.66
C ILE A 205 15.32 -3.04 -9.78
N GLY A 206 14.13 -2.79 -10.34
CA GLY A 206 13.57 -1.44 -10.45
C GLY A 206 13.42 -0.73 -9.12
N ARG A 207 12.92 -1.41 -8.08
CA ARG A 207 12.78 -0.89 -6.71
C ARG A 207 14.14 -0.67 -6.05
N SER A 208 15.07 -1.61 -6.22
CA SER A 208 16.44 -1.47 -5.70
C SER A 208 17.17 -0.29 -6.35
N ILE A 209 17.05 -0.13 -7.67
CA ILE A 209 17.57 1.03 -8.41
C ILE A 209 16.86 2.30 -7.94
N HIS A 210 15.55 2.31 -7.78
CA HIS A 210 14.81 3.49 -7.30
C HIS A 210 15.24 3.90 -5.88
N ASN A 211 15.39 2.94 -4.97
CA ASN A 211 15.86 3.17 -3.61
C ASN A 211 17.31 3.67 -3.59
N LEU A 212 18.18 3.04 -4.39
CA LEU A 212 19.56 3.48 -4.57
C LEU A 212 19.61 4.91 -5.11
N MET A 213 18.80 5.25 -6.12
CA MET A 213 18.71 6.59 -6.66
C MET A 213 18.21 7.61 -5.63
N ASN A 214 17.20 7.26 -4.82
CA ASN A 214 16.72 8.13 -3.75
C ASN A 214 17.79 8.35 -2.67
N LEU A 215 18.53 7.31 -2.30
CA LEU A 215 19.64 7.40 -1.34
C LEU A 215 20.77 8.28 -1.89
N ILE A 216 21.14 8.11 -3.17
CA ILE A 216 22.16 8.93 -3.84
C ILE A 216 21.74 10.40 -3.86
N VAL A 217 20.51 10.70 -4.30
CA VAL A 217 19.99 12.08 -4.36
C VAL A 217 19.96 12.68 -2.96
N LYS A 218 19.44 11.97 -1.95
CA LYS A 218 19.41 12.45 -0.57
C LYS A 218 20.81 12.75 -0.03
N THR A 219 21.75 11.83 -0.21
CA THR A 219 23.13 11.97 0.27
C THR A 219 23.84 13.14 -0.42
N LYS A 220 23.67 13.27 -1.74
CA LYS A 220 24.16 14.41 -2.54
C LYS A 220 23.59 15.73 -2.01
N THR A 221 22.27 15.84 -1.87
CA THR A 221 21.60 17.05 -1.38
C THR A 221 22.12 17.43 0.01
N PHE A 222 22.26 16.47 0.92
CA PHE A 222 22.77 16.71 2.27
C PHE A 222 24.23 17.18 2.25
N ALA A 223 25.07 16.63 1.37
CA ALA A 223 26.46 17.03 1.23
C ALA A 223 26.62 18.45 0.66
N VAL A 224 25.87 18.75 -0.41
CA VAL A 224 25.82 20.08 -1.03
C VAL A 224 25.34 21.13 -0.03
N MET A 225 24.25 20.82 0.70
CA MET A 225 23.73 21.67 1.77
C MET A 225 24.72 21.82 2.93
N GLY A 226 25.39 20.74 3.33
CA GLY A 226 26.45 20.74 4.36
C GLY A 226 27.61 21.68 4.05
N MET A 227 28.06 21.70 2.78
CA MET A 227 29.14 22.57 2.34
C MET A 227 28.69 24.01 2.11
N GLY A 228 27.49 24.20 1.57
CA GLY A 228 26.91 25.52 1.30
C GLY A 228 26.53 26.29 2.56
N PHE A 229 26.15 25.61 3.64
CA PHE A 229 25.79 26.27 4.89
C PHE A 229 27.01 26.72 5.71
N ASN A 230 27.07 28.03 5.99
CA ASN A 230 28.00 28.55 6.98
C ASN A 230 27.35 28.57 8.37
N ILE A 231 27.79 27.65 9.23
CA ILE A 231 27.23 27.45 10.58
C ILE A 231 27.77 28.49 11.58
N SER A 232 28.83 29.23 11.24
CA SER A 232 29.56 30.10 12.17
C SER A 232 29.01 31.52 12.31
N ASN A 233 28.18 31.99 11.37
CA ASN A 233 27.56 33.31 11.45
C ASN A 233 26.06 33.16 11.67
N HIS A 234 25.48 33.98 12.56
CA HIS A 234 24.04 34.03 12.85
C HIS A 234 23.13 34.28 11.62
N ASN A 235 23.71 34.51 10.44
CA ASN A 235 23.02 34.58 9.17
C ASN A 235 23.03 33.22 8.47
N LYS A 236 21.85 32.59 8.42
CA LYS A 236 21.53 31.32 7.74
C LYS A 236 21.62 31.41 6.20
N LEU A 237 22.63 32.08 5.64
CA LEU A 237 22.77 32.17 4.19
C LEU A 237 23.51 30.95 3.65
N TYR A 238 22.78 30.16 2.86
CA TYR A 238 23.34 29.13 2.00
C TYR A 238 24.20 29.78 0.91
N ASN A 239 25.47 29.38 0.82
CA ASN A 239 26.36 29.77 -0.28
C ASN A 239 26.33 28.70 -1.38
N PRO A 240 25.68 28.95 -2.53
CA PRO A 240 25.59 27.99 -3.62
C PRO A 240 26.94 27.67 -4.27
N HIS A 241 27.96 28.53 -4.16
CA HIS A 241 29.28 28.25 -4.72
C HIS A 241 29.99 27.11 -3.97
N ASN A 242 29.92 27.08 -2.63
CA ASN A 242 30.58 26.03 -1.85
C ASN A 242 29.93 24.66 -2.09
N GLY A 243 28.62 24.62 -2.27
CA GLY A 243 27.91 23.39 -2.66
C GLY A 243 28.35 22.85 -4.02
N ARG A 244 28.65 23.73 -4.99
CA ARG A 244 29.15 23.33 -6.33
C ARG A 244 30.55 22.72 -6.31
N ILE A 245 31.37 23.01 -5.29
CA ILE A 245 32.69 22.38 -5.13
C ILE A 245 32.55 20.87 -4.94
N PHE A 246 31.53 20.42 -4.19
CA PHE A 246 31.24 19.00 -4.02
C PHE A 246 30.97 18.32 -5.36
N GLU A 247 30.05 18.87 -6.14
CA GLU A 247 29.67 18.35 -7.46
C GLU A 247 30.86 18.37 -8.43
N GLY A 248 31.65 19.45 -8.42
CA GLY A 248 32.86 19.60 -9.23
C GLY A 248 33.95 18.59 -8.89
N SER A 249 34.16 18.27 -7.61
CA SER A 249 35.16 17.28 -7.18
C SER A 249 34.84 15.86 -7.65
N ILE A 250 33.56 15.48 -7.62
CA ILE A 250 33.08 14.20 -8.16
C ILE A 250 33.30 14.16 -9.67
N LEU A 251 32.97 15.24 -10.38
CA LEU A 251 33.16 15.33 -11.83
C LEU A 251 34.65 15.20 -12.20
N LEU A 252 35.54 15.91 -11.50
CA LEU A 252 36.97 15.87 -11.73
C LEU A 252 37.56 14.47 -11.52
N ALA A 253 37.18 13.78 -10.44
CA ALA A 253 37.63 12.42 -10.16
C ALA A 253 37.22 11.43 -11.26
N LEU A 254 36.07 11.64 -11.89
CA LEU A 254 35.59 10.78 -12.97
C LEU A 254 36.28 11.07 -14.28
N ILE A 255 36.47 12.36 -14.61
CA ILE A 255 37.21 12.77 -15.81
C ILE A 255 38.63 12.22 -15.72
N THR A 256 39.31 12.40 -14.60
CA THR A 256 40.68 11.90 -14.41
C THR A 256 40.75 10.36 -14.45
N SER A 257 39.79 9.67 -13.83
CA SER A 257 39.68 8.20 -13.96
C SER A 257 39.44 7.76 -15.41
N SER A 258 38.63 8.52 -16.18
CA SER A 258 38.38 8.20 -17.58
C SER A 258 39.60 8.40 -18.47
N LEU A 259 40.38 9.46 -18.22
CA LEU A 259 41.62 9.75 -18.94
C LEU A 259 42.70 8.70 -18.68
N TYR A 260 42.78 8.19 -17.46
CA TYR A 260 43.72 7.10 -17.11
C TYR A 260 43.40 5.76 -17.80
N LEU A 261 42.12 5.52 -18.10
CA LEU A 261 41.65 4.24 -18.64
C LEU A 261 41.56 4.23 -20.18
N PHE A 262 41.97 5.32 -20.84
CA PHE A 262 41.81 5.56 -22.27
C PHE A 262 42.66 4.63 -23.17
N ASP A 263 43.70 3.99 -22.62
CA ASP A 263 44.54 3.04 -23.36
C ASP A 263 43.82 1.71 -23.69
N SER A 264 42.66 1.47 -23.10
CA SER A 264 41.80 0.31 -23.40
C SER A 264 40.51 0.75 -24.10
N TYR A 265 40.44 0.52 -25.42
CA TYR A 265 39.37 1.00 -26.30
C TYR A 265 37.96 0.59 -25.80
N ASP A 266 37.81 -0.62 -25.28
CA ASP A 266 36.53 -1.15 -24.78
C ASP A 266 36.10 -0.52 -23.44
N LEU A 267 37.06 -0.14 -22.58
CA LEU A 267 36.76 0.47 -21.29
C LEU A 267 36.40 1.96 -21.44
N ALA A 268 36.99 2.64 -22.41
CA ALA A 268 36.67 4.03 -22.75
C ALA A 268 35.19 4.19 -23.15
N TRP A 269 34.62 3.25 -23.89
CA TRP A 269 33.19 3.25 -24.26
C TRP A 269 32.26 2.97 -23.06
N ILE A 270 32.65 2.08 -22.15
CA ILE A 270 31.89 1.82 -20.91
C ILE A 270 31.89 3.07 -20.03
N ILE A 271 33.03 3.76 -19.93
CA ILE A 271 33.16 4.99 -19.13
C ILE A 271 32.43 6.16 -19.79
N LEU A 272 32.44 6.27 -21.12
CA LEU A 272 31.64 7.24 -21.87
C LEU A 272 30.14 6.97 -21.72
N ALA A 273 29.69 5.71 -21.72
CA ALA A 273 28.31 5.34 -21.46
C ALA A 273 27.89 5.69 -20.02
N LEU A 274 28.77 5.46 -19.03
CA LEU A 274 28.58 5.92 -17.66
C LEU A 274 28.56 7.45 -17.58
N TYR A 275 29.36 8.16 -18.39
CA TYR A 275 29.39 9.61 -18.49
C TYR A 275 28.07 10.14 -19.08
N ILE A 276 27.53 9.51 -20.11
CA ILE A 276 26.23 9.85 -20.71
C ILE A 276 25.09 9.59 -19.72
N VAL A 277 25.09 8.47 -19.00
CA VAL A 277 24.10 8.17 -17.94
C VAL A 277 24.18 9.18 -16.80
N ARG A 278 25.39 9.59 -16.41
CA ARG A 278 25.62 10.53 -15.30
C ARG A 278 25.33 11.97 -15.69
N VAL A 279 25.62 12.36 -16.93
CA VAL A 279 25.18 13.63 -17.53
C VAL A 279 23.65 13.64 -17.65
N PHE A 280 23.01 12.52 -17.99
CA PHE A 280 21.54 12.37 -17.92
C PHE A 280 21.01 12.52 -16.48
N ILE A 281 21.66 11.95 -15.47
CA ILE A 281 21.26 12.09 -14.05
C ILE A 281 21.48 13.52 -13.52
N ILE A 282 22.54 14.20 -13.96
CA ILE A 282 22.87 15.58 -13.58
C ILE A 282 21.96 16.59 -14.31
N LEU A 283 21.64 16.35 -15.60
CA LEU A 283 20.76 17.22 -16.41
C LEU A 283 19.28 17.05 -16.08
N ILE A 284 18.83 15.85 -15.68
CA ILE A 284 17.39 15.60 -15.53
C ILE A 284 16.75 16.32 -14.34
N LYS A 285 17.45 16.77 -13.29
CA LYS A 285 16.70 17.31 -12.14
C LYS A 285 17.42 18.26 -11.22
N ARG A 286 17.53 19.52 -11.68
CA ARG A 286 17.65 20.72 -10.82
C ARG A 286 16.27 21.29 -10.41
N SER A 287 15.19 20.59 -10.77
CA SER A 287 13.77 20.89 -10.50
C SER A 287 13.05 19.64 -9.93
N ASP A 288 13.77 18.84 -9.12
CA ASP A 288 13.15 17.67 -8.49
C ASP A 288 12.40 18.08 -7.23
N LYS A 289 11.11 17.77 -7.17
CA LYS A 289 10.35 17.79 -5.91
C LYS A 289 11.07 16.97 -4.81
N ARG A 290 11.88 15.97 -5.18
CA ARG A 290 12.70 15.17 -4.25
C ARG A 290 13.85 15.95 -3.63
N GLU A 291 14.61 16.73 -4.42
CA GLU A 291 15.72 17.54 -3.88
C GLU A 291 15.18 18.59 -2.90
N LEU A 292 14.11 19.31 -3.26
CA LEU A 292 13.44 20.28 -2.36
C LEU A 292 12.97 19.62 -1.05
N ARG A 293 12.45 18.39 -1.13
CA ARG A 293 12.05 17.62 0.07
C ARG A 293 13.25 17.29 0.95
N TYR A 294 14.35 16.83 0.37
CA TYR A 294 15.57 16.53 1.12
C TYR A 294 16.28 17.78 1.64
N GLU A 295 16.18 18.91 0.95
CA GLU A 295 16.65 20.20 1.47
C GLU A 295 15.85 20.60 2.72
N ALA A 296 14.52 20.49 2.68
CA ALA A 296 13.67 20.73 3.85
C ALA A 296 13.99 19.78 5.01
N GLU A 297 14.20 18.48 4.71
CA GLU A 297 14.62 17.49 5.69
C GLU A 297 15.98 17.81 6.29
N TYR A 298 16.96 18.23 5.47
CA TYR A 298 18.25 18.68 5.97
C TYR A 298 18.12 19.90 6.88
N MET A 299 17.23 20.84 6.53
CA MET A 299 16.98 22.04 7.32
C MET A 299 16.34 21.74 8.69
N SER A 300 15.59 20.65 8.83
CA SER A 300 15.03 20.23 10.13
C SER A 300 16.05 19.49 11.02
N LEU A 301 17.23 19.09 10.50
CA LEU A 301 18.23 18.38 11.30
C LEU A 301 18.82 19.24 12.45
N PRO A 302 19.17 18.61 13.59
CA PRO A 302 19.95 19.24 14.65
C PRO A 302 21.30 19.78 14.14
N ILE A 303 21.78 20.86 14.76
CA ILE A 303 23.07 21.50 14.38
C ILE A 303 24.24 20.52 14.45
N THR A 304 24.23 19.59 15.42
CA THR A 304 25.24 18.53 15.56
C THR A 304 25.33 17.65 14.32
N ASN A 305 24.19 17.21 13.77
CA ASN A 305 24.14 16.38 12.57
C ASN A 305 24.57 17.17 11.32
N LYS A 306 24.15 18.44 11.21
CA LYS A 306 24.59 19.34 10.12
C LYS A 306 26.11 19.53 10.11
N ARG A 307 26.74 19.67 11.28
CA ARG A 307 28.20 19.75 11.41
C ARG A 307 28.90 18.46 10.94
N LYS A 308 28.36 17.29 11.31
CA LYS A 308 28.89 16.00 10.84
C LYS A 308 28.85 15.89 9.32
N PHE A 309 27.72 16.21 8.69
CA PHE A 309 27.62 16.22 7.22
C PHE A 309 28.61 17.19 6.59
N LYS A 310 28.75 18.41 7.13
CA LYS A 310 29.75 19.37 6.64
C LYS A 310 31.18 18.81 6.69
N ILE A 311 31.61 18.25 7.82
CA ILE A 311 32.96 17.69 7.97
C ILE A 311 33.18 16.53 6.99
N ILE A 312 32.23 15.60 6.92
CA ILE A 312 32.31 14.43 6.04
C ILE A 312 32.37 14.85 4.57
N SER A 313 31.53 15.80 4.14
CA SER A 313 31.52 16.29 2.76
C SER A 313 32.83 16.96 2.36
N TRP A 314 33.42 17.77 3.24
CA TRP A 314 34.74 18.36 2.99
C TRP A 314 35.84 17.31 2.93
N ALA A 315 35.83 16.31 3.82
CA ALA A 315 36.78 15.21 3.78
C ALA A 315 36.70 14.43 2.47
N ILE A 316 35.48 14.13 1.99
CA ILE A 316 35.25 13.46 0.70
C ILE A 316 35.82 14.30 -0.45
N VAL A 317 35.55 15.61 -0.47
CA VAL A 317 36.06 16.50 -1.52
C VAL A 317 37.58 16.48 -1.57
N ILE A 318 38.24 16.63 -0.41
CA ILE A 318 39.70 16.60 -0.33
C ILE A 318 40.25 15.26 -0.85
N LEU A 319 39.66 14.14 -0.44
CA LEU A 319 40.06 12.81 -0.91
C LEU A 319 39.89 12.67 -2.42
N LEU A 320 38.79 13.16 -3.01
CA LEU A 320 38.55 13.11 -4.45
C LEU A 320 39.54 13.98 -5.23
N TYR A 321 39.92 15.15 -4.72
CA TYR A 321 40.95 15.99 -5.32
C TYR A 321 42.33 15.35 -5.22
N LEU A 322 42.70 14.78 -4.07
CA LEU A 322 43.95 14.04 -3.89
C LEU A 322 44.03 12.86 -4.84
N TYR A 323 42.96 12.08 -4.95
CA TYR A 323 42.84 10.97 -5.90
C TYR A 323 43.02 11.44 -7.35
N SER A 324 42.29 12.48 -7.76
CA SER A 324 42.39 13.05 -9.10
C SER A 324 43.82 13.51 -9.40
N PHE A 325 44.48 14.15 -8.43
CA PHE A 325 45.86 14.60 -8.54
C PHE A 325 46.84 13.43 -8.66
N CYS A 326 46.69 12.38 -7.84
CA CYS A 326 47.51 11.18 -7.92
C CYS A 326 47.38 10.49 -9.29
N ILE A 327 46.16 10.41 -9.84
CA ILE A 327 45.94 9.84 -11.17
C ILE A 327 46.64 10.66 -12.25
N ILE A 328 46.45 11.98 -12.25
CA ILE A 328 47.10 12.86 -13.22
C ILE A 328 48.62 12.71 -13.12
N PHE A 329 49.18 12.75 -11.91
CA PHE A 329 50.62 12.63 -11.68
C PHE A 329 51.18 11.29 -12.17
N TYR A 330 50.45 10.20 -11.96
CA TYR A 330 50.85 8.88 -12.43
C TYR A 330 50.75 8.77 -13.95
N ALA A 331 49.67 9.30 -14.55
CA ALA A 331 49.47 9.32 -16.00
C ALA A 331 50.48 10.19 -16.76
N THR A 332 51.13 11.16 -16.10
CA THR A 332 52.17 12.02 -16.71
C THR A 332 53.61 11.52 -16.53
N LYS A 333 53.80 10.38 -15.85
CA LYS A 333 55.13 9.81 -15.58
C LYS A 333 55.61 8.83 -16.64
N ASP A 334 54.71 8.35 -17.48
CA ASP A 334 54.99 7.67 -18.75
C ASP A 334 54.99 8.69 -19.89
#